data_AF-A0A1S1LX07-F1
#
_entry.id   AF-A0A1S1LX07-F1
#
_cell.length_a   1.000
_cell.length_b   1.000
_cell.length_c   1.000
_cell.angle_alpha   90.00
_cell.angle_beta   90.00
_cell.angle_gamma   90.00
#
_symmetry.space_group_name_H-M   'P 1'
#
loop_
_entity.id
_entity.type
_entity.pdbx_description
1 polymer ?
#
loop_
_entity_poly.entity_id
_entity_poly.type
_entity_poly.pdbx_seq_one_letter_code
_entity_poly.pdbx_strand_id
1 'polypeptide(L)'
;MPDRLTPIRLQFINKEITMTTPPQGLDYFKLKGFMDAVVTDEVDENLVPDRKGINARVTVTPLVNDRECPEVVVTIEGAPHIEVLCPVVGRLDDGVLKTTATQADIWLVANTAIIGLPDDALVYRVEFSEVVFNKGQDRHLMQRKFASPNIADAVVDLSSIAV
;
A
#
# COMPACT_ATOMS: atom_id res chain seq x y z
N MET A 1 -32.34 23.57 21.62
CA MET A 1 -31.92 22.18 21.35
C MET A 1 -30.92 22.24 20.22
N PRO A 2 -29.68 21.77 20.37
CA PRO A 2 -28.69 21.89 19.31
C PRO A 2 -28.91 20.82 18.24
N ASP A 3 -28.64 21.22 17.01
CA ASP A 3 -28.80 20.45 15.78
C ASP A 3 -28.10 19.10 15.84
N ARG A 4 -28.84 18.06 15.42
CA ARG A 4 -28.29 16.75 15.11
C ARG A 4 -27.49 16.87 13.81
N LEU A 5 -26.18 17.14 13.94
CA LEU A 5 -25.22 16.97 12.85
C LEU A 5 -25.33 15.53 12.36
N THR A 6 -25.87 15.37 11.14
CA THR A 6 -25.89 14.07 10.47
C THR A 6 -24.49 13.86 9.92
N PRO A 7 -23.77 12.79 10.29
CA PRO A 7 -22.44 12.55 9.76
C PRO A 7 -22.53 12.39 8.24
N ILE A 8 -21.79 13.23 7.50
CA ILE A 8 -21.65 13.11 6.05
C ILE A 8 -20.87 11.82 5.80
N ARG A 9 -21.57 10.78 5.34
CA ARG A 9 -20.94 9.57 4.82
C ARG A 9 -20.34 9.89 3.46
N LEU A 10 -19.02 10.10 3.40
CA LEU A 10 -18.27 10.01 2.14
C LEU A 10 -18.17 8.52 1.78
N GLN A 11 -19.20 8.00 1.10
CA GLN A 11 -19.12 6.69 0.48
C GLN A 11 -18.21 6.79 -0.75
N PHE A 12 -16.95 6.43 -0.60
CA PHE A 12 -16.11 6.07 -1.75
C PHE A 12 -16.63 4.73 -2.30
N ILE A 13 -17.62 4.80 -3.17
CA ILE A 13 -18.20 3.66 -3.89
C ILE A 13 -17.11 3.06 -4.78
N ASN A 14 -16.69 1.82 -4.47
CA ASN A 14 -16.02 0.84 -5.35
C ASN A 14 -15.40 1.40 -6.65
N LYS A 15 -14.41 2.25 -6.51
CA LYS A 15 -13.51 2.62 -7.59
C LYS A 15 -12.14 2.36 -7.04
N GLU A 16 -11.35 1.52 -7.71
CA GLU A 16 -9.93 1.38 -7.42
C GLU A 16 -9.34 2.79 -7.28
N ILE A 17 -9.03 3.20 -6.05
CA ILE A 17 -8.60 4.57 -5.81
C ILE A 17 -7.12 4.59 -6.17
N THR A 18 -6.83 4.97 -7.41
CA THR A 18 -5.49 5.39 -7.78
C THR A 18 -5.21 6.71 -7.05
N MET A 19 -4.72 6.63 -5.81
CA MET A 19 -4.38 7.80 -5.00
C MET A 19 -3.17 8.52 -5.60
N THR A 20 -3.44 9.38 -6.57
CA THR A 20 -2.44 10.24 -7.22
C THR A 20 -2.10 11.46 -6.36
N THR A 21 -3.00 11.86 -5.44
CA THR A 21 -2.78 12.92 -4.44
C THR A 21 -3.59 12.61 -3.18
N PRO A 22 -3.01 12.78 -1.97
CA PRO A 22 -3.74 12.51 -0.73
C PRO A 22 -4.88 13.52 -0.48
N PRO A 23 -6.08 13.07 -0.08
CA PRO A 23 -7.12 13.93 0.48
C PRO A 23 -6.59 14.81 1.62
N GLN A 24 -7.12 16.03 1.74
CA GLN A 24 -6.80 16.90 2.88
C GLN A 24 -7.47 16.35 4.15
N GLY A 25 -6.75 16.37 5.28
CA GLY A 25 -7.29 16.03 6.60
C GLY A 25 -6.76 14.73 7.22
N LEU A 26 -6.01 13.91 6.49
CA LEU A 26 -5.27 12.76 7.04
C LEU A 26 -3.77 12.95 6.84
N ASP A 27 -2.99 12.26 7.67
CA ASP A 27 -1.56 12.13 7.48
C ASP A 27 -1.25 10.90 6.64
N TYR A 28 -0.27 11.01 5.75
CA TYR A 28 0.11 9.96 4.81
C TYR A 28 1.59 9.67 4.88
N PHE A 29 1.98 8.47 4.46
CA PHE A 29 3.36 8.05 4.24
C PHE A 29 3.51 7.44 2.84
N LYS A 30 4.74 7.29 2.38
CA LYS A 30 5.07 6.72 1.07
C LYS A 30 5.56 5.29 1.21
N LEU A 31 4.91 4.36 0.52
CA LEU A 31 5.46 3.06 0.21
C LEU A 31 6.19 3.12 -1.13
N LYS A 32 7.49 2.87 -1.10
CA LYS A 32 8.36 2.82 -2.29
C LYS A 32 8.96 1.44 -2.40
N GLY A 33 9.66 1.16 -3.49
CA GLY A 33 10.59 0.04 -3.50
C GLY A 33 10.87 -0.51 -4.87
N PHE A 34 11.85 -1.39 -4.89
CA PHE A 34 12.29 -2.12 -6.06
C PHE A 34 12.30 -3.63 -5.77
N MET A 35 11.84 -4.43 -6.73
CA MET A 35 11.89 -5.89 -6.67
C MET A 35 12.45 -6.46 -7.96
N ASP A 36 13.59 -7.15 -7.87
CA ASP A 36 14.17 -7.94 -8.95
C ASP A 36 13.96 -9.44 -8.72
N ALA A 37 13.96 -10.17 -9.82
CA ALA A 37 14.11 -11.62 -9.82
C ALA A 37 15.51 -11.96 -10.31
N VAL A 38 16.17 -12.87 -9.59
CA VAL A 38 17.39 -13.52 -10.06
C VAL A 38 17.00 -14.63 -11.02
N VAL A 39 17.43 -14.51 -12.27
CA VAL A 39 17.22 -15.50 -13.33
C VAL A 39 18.56 -16.17 -13.61
N THR A 40 18.64 -17.47 -13.34
CA THR A 40 19.77 -18.30 -13.74
C THR A 40 19.41 -18.98 -15.05
N ASP A 41 19.97 -18.51 -16.16
CA ASP A 41 19.88 -19.23 -17.43
C ASP A 41 20.99 -20.30 -17.44
N GLU A 42 20.65 -21.57 -17.71
CA GLU A 42 21.56 -22.72 -17.69
C GLU A 42 22.65 -22.69 -18.80
N VAL A 43 22.78 -21.57 -19.52
CA VAL A 43 23.54 -21.46 -20.78
C VAL A 43 24.84 -20.68 -20.61
N ASP A 44 25.09 -20.03 -19.47
CA ASP A 44 26.32 -19.27 -19.25
C ASP A 44 27.40 -20.12 -18.53
N GLU A 45 28.55 -20.30 -19.17
CA GLU A 45 29.72 -21.02 -18.64
C GLU A 45 30.26 -20.38 -17.34
N ASN A 46 29.90 -19.11 -17.07
CA ASN A 46 30.36 -18.37 -15.89
C ASN A 46 29.34 -18.31 -14.73
N LEU A 47 28.15 -18.94 -14.84
CA LEU A 47 27.14 -19.03 -13.78
C LEU A 47 26.75 -17.67 -13.15
N VAL A 48 26.92 -16.56 -13.88
CA VAL A 48 26.56 -15.24 -13.37
C VAL A 48 25.04 -15.09 -13.45
N PRO A 49 24.33 -14.93 -12.32
CA PRO A 49 22.88 -14.74 -12.34
C PRO A 49 22.51 -13.40 -12.96
N ASP A 50 21.61 -13.41 -13.93
CA ASP A 50 20.97 -12.19 -14.44
C ASP A 50 19.92 -11.69 -13.46
N ARG A 51 19.76 -10.37 -13.38
CA ARG A 51 18.69 -9.73 -12.59
C ARG A 51 17.71 -9.04 -13.53
N LYS A 52 16.43 -9.39 -13.43
CA LYS A 52 15.34 -8.76 -14.20
C LYS A 52 14.30 -8.17 -13.27
N GLY A 53 13.81 -6.97 -13.60
CA GLY A 53 12.73 -6.35 -12.85
C GLY A 53 11.44 -7.17 -12.95
N ILE A 54 10.72 -7.26 -11.84
CA ILE A 54 9.43 -7.97 -11.80
C ILE A 54 8.32 -7.04 -12.27
N ASN A 55 7.40 -7.54 -13.09
CA ASN A 55 6.12 -6.88 -13.35
C ASN A 55 5.03 -7.58 -12.55
N ALA A 56 4.19 -6.84 -11.84
CA ALA A 56 3.10 -7.42 -11.05
C ALA A 56 2.04 -6.38 -10.73
N ARG A 57 0.80 -6.80 -10.51
CA ARG A 57 -0.20 -5.99 -9.81
C ARG A 57 0.06 -6.09 -8.31
N VAL A 58 0.04 -4.95 -7.62
CA VAL A 58 0.26 -4.86 -6.17
C VAL A 58 -1.01 -4.33 -5.53
N THR A 59 -1.58 -5.06 -4.58
CA THR A 59 -2.72 -4.61 -3.78
C THR A 59 -2.25 -4.39 -2.35
N VAL A 60 -2.44 -3.18 -1.83
CA VAL A 60 -2.07 -2.80 -0.47
C VAL A 60 -3.34 -2.57 0.34
N THR A 61 -3.63 -3.49 1.25
CA THR A 61 -4.87 -3.53 2.01
C THR A 61 -4.64 -3.08 3.45
N PRO A 62 -5.33 -2.03 3.94
CA PRO A 62 -5.29 -1.64 5.34
C PRO A 62 -6.05 -2.66 6.20
N LEU A 63 -5.50 -2.95 7.37
CA LEU A 63 -6.02 -3.89 8.36
C LEU A 63 -6.00 -3.23 9.74
N VAL A 64 -7.11 -3.37 10.47
CA VAL A 64 -7.14 -3.11 11.92
C VAL A 64 -7.73 -4.33 12.59
N ASN A 65 -6.99 -4.95 13.52
CA ASN A 65 -7.34 -6.24 14.13
C ASN A 65 -7.67 -7.32 13.06
N ASP A 66 -6.86 -7.41 12.01
CA ASP A 66 -7.04 -8.27 10.83
C ASP A 66 -8.35 -8.07 10.04
N ARG A 67 -9.09 -6.98 10.29
CA ARG A 67 -10.25 -6.61 9.47
C ARG A 67 -9.83 -5.70 8.33
N GLU A 68 -10.17 -6.12 7.12
CA GLU A 68 -10.01 -5.35 5.90
C GLU A 68 -10.99 -4.19 5.85
N CYS A 69 -10.62 -3.14 5.12
CA CYS A 69 -11.43 -1.95 4.95
C CYS A 69 -11.95 -1.35 6.27
N PRO A 70 -11.08 -1.13 7.28
CA PRO A 70 -11.53 -0.72 8.60
C PRO A 70 -12.18 0.67 8.55
N GLU A 71 -13.29 0.81 9.29
CA GLU A 71 -13.83 2.11 9.65
C GLU A 71 -13.02 2.67 10.82
N VAL A 72 -12.46 3.86 10.66
CA VAL A 72 -11.66 4.55 11.68
C VAL A 72 -12.29 5.90 12.01
N VAL A 73 -12.22 6.29 13.29
CA VAL A 73 -12.64 7.62 13.73
C VAL A 73 -11.43 8.53 13.66
N VAL A 74 -11.52 9.58 12.85
CA VAL A 74 -10.43 10.54 12.64
C VAL A 74 -10.83 11.90 13.20
N THR A 75 -9.89 12.63 13.79
CA THR A 75 -10.13 13.96 14.35
C THR A 75 -9.54 15.01 13.43
N ILE A 76 -10.39 15.71 12.69
CA ILE A 76 -10.00 16.75 11.73
C ILE A 76 -10.51 18.08 12.27
N GLU A 77 -9.61 19.04 12.45
CA GLU A 77 -9.94 20.37 13.01
C GLU A 77 -10.70 20.32 14.35
N GLY A 78 -10.48 19.25 15.13
CA GLY A 78 -11.13 19.03 16.43
C GLY A 78 -12.51 18.38 16.37
N ALA A 79 -13.02 18.04 15.18
CA ALA A 79 -14.27 17.30 15.00
C ALA A 79 -14.00 15.82 14.66
N PRO A 80 -14.80 14.88 15.18
CA PRO A 80 -14.70 13.47 14.80
C PRO A 80 -15.39 13.19 13.46
N HIS A 81 -14.70 12.48 12.56
CA HIS A 81 -15.17 11.99 11.28
C HIS A 81 -14.99 10.47 11.21
N ILE A 82 -15.84 9.79 10.44
CA ILE A 82 -15.69 8.34 10.18
C ILE A 82 -15.14 8.18 8.77
N GLU A 83 -13.96 7.59 8.66
CA GLU A 83 -13.31 7.29 7.38
C GLU A 83 -13.21 5.77 7.18
N VAL A 84 -13.41 5.33 5.95
CA VAL A 84 -13.22 3.93 5.56
C VAL A 84 -11.90 3.83 4.82
N LEU A 85 -10.93 3.10 5.38
CA LEU A 85 -9.64 2.93 4.73
C LEU A 85 -9.75 1.88 3.62
N CYS A 86 -9.74 2.28 2.36
CA CYS A 86 -9.84 1.35 1.23
C CYS A 86 -8.48 0.78 0.80
N PRO A 87 -8.45 -0.42 0.19
CA PRO A 87 -7.25 -0.94 -0.46
C PRO A 87 -6.77 -0.02 -1.58
N VAL A 88 -5.45 0.10 -1.71
CA VAL A 88 -4.80 0.86 -2.79
C VAL A 88 -4.15 -0.11 -3.76
N VAL A 89 -4.36 0.12 -5.05
CA VAL A 89 -3.80 -0.72 -6.12
C VAL A 89 -2.67 0.04 -6.80
N GLY A 90 -1.53 -0.63 -6.92
CA GLY A 90 -0.40 -0.20 -7.74
C GLY A 90 0.12 -1.33 -8.60
N ARG A 91 1.32 -1.14 -9.14
CA ARG A 91 1.99 -2.13 -9.97
C ARG A 91 3.50 -2.07 -9.77
N LEU A 92 4.16 -3.21 -9.91
CA LEU A 92 5.58 -3.27 -10.21
C LEU A 92 5.73 -3.20 -11.74
N ASP A 93 6.57 -2.29 -12.21
CA ASP A 93 6.84 -2.03 -13.61
C ASP A 93 8.35 -1.96 -13.78
N ASP A 94 8.91 -3.03 -14.36
CA ASP A 94 10.34 -3.36 -14.35
C ASP A 94 10.95 -3.27 -12.93
N GLY A 95 10.26 -3.90 -11.98
CA GLY A 95 10.67 -3.97 -10.57
C GLY A 95 10.38 -2.71 -9.76
N VAL A 96 10.09 -1.57 -10.37
CA VAL A 96 9.81 -0.33 -9.64
C VAL A 96 8.33 -0.26 -9.24
N LEU A 97 8.05 0.02 -7.97
CA LEU A 97 6.68 0.23 -7.48
C LEU A 97 6.11 1.57 -7.96
N LYS A 98 4.97 1.51 -8.64
CA LYS A 98 4.29 2.67 -9.21
C LYS A 98 2.78 2.60 -8.97
N THR A 99 2.14 3.74 -8.73
CA THR A 99 0.67 3.83 -8.69
C THR A 99 0.08 4.05 -10.08
N THR A 100 0.82 4.71 -10.98
CA THR A 100 0.44 4.91 -12.38
C THR A 100 1.65 4.72 -13.29
N ALA A 101 1.47 4.86 -14.61
CA ALA A 101 2.59 4.77 -15.54
C ALA A 101 3.68 5.83 -15.32
N THR A 102 3.32 6.98 -14.75
CA THR A 102 4.20 8.12 -14.59
C THR A 102 4.48 8.48 -13.13
N GLN A 103 3.78 7.86 -12.18
CA GLN A 103 3.91 8.13 -10.75
C GLN A 103 4.49 6.94 -10.00
N ALA A 104 5.71 7.13 -9.49
CA ALA A 104 6.33 6.26 -8.51
C ALA A 104 5.73 6.51 -7.12
N ASP A 105 5.83 5.49 -6.26
CA ASP A 105 5.42 5.50 -4.85
C ASP A 105 3.90 5.44 -4.62
N ILE A 106 3.47 4.59 -3.69
CA ILE A 106 2.08 4.51 -3.23
C ILE A 106 1.94 5.33 -1.94
N TRP A 107 0.95 6.20 -1.90
CA TRP A 107 0.59 6.94 -0.69
C TRP A 107 -0.41 6.16 0.14
N LEU A 108 -0.10 5.98 1.42
CA LEU A 108 -0.90 5.22 2.38
C LEU A 108 -1.10 6.06 3.63
N VAL A 109 -2.16 5.77 4.38
CA VAL A 109 -2.55 6.54 5.56
C VAL A 109 -1.64 6.18 6.74
N ALA A 110 -1.04 7.19 7.38
CA ALA A 110 -0.17 7.01 8.54
C ALA A 110 -0.99 6.88 9.84
N ASN A 111 -0.51 6.10 10.81
CA ASN A 111 -1.16 5.89 12.10
C ASN A 111 -0.79 7.01 13.07
N THR A 112 -1.16 8.24 12.74
CA THR A 112 -0.86 9.41 13.57
C THR A 112 -1.98 9.67 14.57
N ALA A 113 -1.78 10.70 15.41
CA ALA A 113 -2.79 11.18 16.35
C ALA A 113 -4.12 11.59 15.69
N ILE A 114 -4.13 11.87 14.37
CA ILE A 114 -5.37 12.16 13.63
C ILE A 114 -6.32 10.96 13.65
N ILE A 115 -5.81 9.73 13.51
CA ILE A 115 -6.61 8.49 13.52
C ILE A 115 -6.74 7.94 14.94
N GLY A 116 -5.74 8.18 15.79
CA GLY A 116 -5.82 7.89 17.22
C GLY A 116 -5.99 6.41 17.55
N LEU A 117 -5.56 5.51 16.66
CA LEU A 117 -5.47 4.08 16.99
C LEU A 117 -4.25 3.83 17.88
N PRO A 118 -4.23 2.74 18.65
CA PRO A 118 -3.02 2.31 19.34
C PRO A 118 -1.85 2.12 18.37
N ASP A 119 -0.63 2.22 18.89
CA ASP A 119 0.58 1.90 18.13
C ASP A 119 0.46 0.48 17.53
N ASP A 120 0.97 0.32 16.31
CA ASP A 120 0.94 -0.92 15.52
C ASP A 120 -0.45 -1.52 15.20
N ALA A 121 -1.55 -0.86 15.59
CA ALA A 121 -2.90 -1.38 15.34
C ALA A 121 -3.33 -1.30 13.87
N LEU A 122 -2.84 -0.28 13.14
CA LEU A 122 -3.03 -0.16 11.69
C LEU A 122 -1.88 -0.87 10.98
N VAL A 123 -2.19 -1.95 10.28
CA VAL A 123 -1.25 -2.78 9.54
C VAL A 123 -1.62 -2.75 8.06
N TYR A 124 -0.63 -2.75 7.18
CA TYR A 124 -0.84 -2.92 5.75
C TYR A 124 -0.41 -4.31 5.31
N ARG A 125 -1.29 -4.98 4.56
CA ARG A 125 -0.99 -6.23 3.86
C ARG A 125 -0.74 -5.93 2.39
N VAL A 126 0.39 -6.41 1.87
CA VAL A 126 0.79 -6.28 0.47
C VAL A 126 0.62 -7.63 -0.20
N GLU A 127 -0.21 -7.67 -1.23
CA GLU A 127 -0.49 -8.85 -2.04
C GLU A 127 -0.07 -8.60 -3.48
N PHE A 128 0.51 -9.63 -4.10
CA PHE A 128 0.98 -9.58 -5.47
C PHE A 128 0.14 -10.53 -6.33
N SER A 129 -0.36 -10.02 -7.44
CA SER A 129 -1.07 -10.81 -8.45
C SER A 129 -0.50 -10.53 -9.84
N GLU A 130 -0.77 -11.41 -10.80
CA GLU A 130 -0.33 -11.23 -12.20
C GLU A 130 1.19 -11.01 -12.32
N VAL A 131 1.97 -11.76 -11.54
CA VAL A 131 3.43 -11.63 -11.47
C VAL A 131 4.07 -12.21 -12.73
N VAL A 132 4.89 -11.41 -13.42
CA VAL A 132 5.60 -11.77 -14.64
C VAL A 132 7.06 -11.30 -14.55
N PHE A 133 7.99 -12.24 -14.59
CA PHE A 133 9.42 -11.97 -14.79
C PHE A 133 10.11 -12.92 -15.80
N ASN A 134 9.41 -14.00 -16.21
CA ASN A 134 9.77 -14.88 -17.35
C ASN A 134 8.47 -15.35 -18.04
N LYS A 135 8.44 -15.36 -19.39
CA LYS A 135 7.24 -15.76 -20.15
C LYS A 135 6.87 -17.22 -19.84
N GLY A 136 5.64 -17.46 -19.38
CA GLY A 136 5.01 -18.79 -19.36
C GLY A 136 5.04 -19.56 -18.04
N GLN A 137 5.45 -18.95 -16.92
CA GLN A 137 5.30 -19.56 -15.59
C GLN A 137 4.54 -18.64 -14.64
N ASP A 138 3.42 -19.14 -14.11
CA ASP A 138 2.77 -18.51 -12.96
C ASP A 138 3.71 -18.65 -11.75
N ARG A 139 4.10 -17.50 -11.20
CA ARG A 139 4.94 -17.43 -10.02
C ARG A 139 4.22 -16.58 -8.99
N HIS A 140 4.27 -17.02 -7.74
CA HIS A 140 3.64 -16.31 -6.64
C HIS A 140 4.72 -15.63 -5.82
N LEU A 141 4.57 -14.33 -5.59
CA LEU A 141 5.31 -13.63 -4.55
C LEU A 141 4.53 -13.79 -3.24
N MET A 142 5.25 -14.04 -2.16
CA MET A 142 4.63 -14.11 -0.84
C MET A 142 4.05 -12.76 -0.44
N GLN A 143 2.86 -12.80 0.16
CA GLN A 143 2.27 -11.63 0.78
C GLN A 143 3.18 -11.10 1.89
N ARG A 144 3.13 -9.79 2.13
CA ARG A 144 3.89 -9.13 3.20
C ARG A 144 2.96 -8.35 4.11
N LYS A 145 3.31 -8.19 5.38
CA LYS A 145 2.60 -7.32 6.32
C LYS A 145 3.58 -6.38 7.01
N PHE A 146 3.16 -5.14 7.25
CA PHE A 146 3.94 -4.17 8.02
C PHE A 146 3.04 -3.22 8.78
N ALA A 147 3.49 -2.77 9.95
CA ALA A 147 2.79 -1.74 10.72
C ALA A 147 2.88 -0.40 10.00
N SER A 148 1.78 0.35 9.99
CA SER A 148 1.79 1.72 9.50
C SER A 148 2.68 2.58 10.39
N PRO A 149 3.57 3.41 9.81
CA PRO A 149 4.32 4.41 10.57
C PRO A 149 3.37 5.35 11.33
N ASN A 150 3.84 5.84 12.48
CA ASN A 150 3.14 6.84 13.30
C ASN A 150 3.60 8.29 13.00
N ILE A 151 4.30 8.49 11.89
CA ILE A 151 4.85 9.79 11.46
C ILE A 151 4.42 10.06 10.02
N ALA A 152 3.91 11.26 9.77
CA ALA A 152 3.59 11.74 8.43
C ALA A 152 4.84 11.83 7.53
N ASP A 153 4.67 11.66 6.24
CA ASP A 153 5.71 11.69 5.19
C ASP A 153 6.85 10.66 5.38
N ALA A 154 6.68 9.69 6.28
CA ALA A 154 7.60 8.58 6.41
C ALA A 154 7.73 7.82 5.07
N VAL A 155 8.87 7.16 4.88
CA VAL A 155 9.12 6.34 3.69
C VAL A 155 9.36 4.91 4.15
N VAL A 156 8.51 4.01 3.68
CA VAL A 156 8.66 2.56 3.86
C VAL A 156 9.15 1.97 2.54
N ASP A 157 10.23 1.20 2.58
CA ASP A 157 10.72 0.46 1.43
C ASP A 157 10.14 -0.95 1.41
N LEU A 158 9.45 -1.30 0.33
CA LEU A 158 8.86 -2.61 0.08
C LEU A 158 9.89 -3.73 0.26
N SER A 159 11.13 -3.50 -0.16
CA SER A 159 12.22 -4.47 -0.05
C SER A 159 12.64 -4.76 1.39
N SER A 160 12.44 -3.81 2.31
CA SER A 160 12.75 -3.94 3.74
C SER A 160 11.67 -4.68 4.54
N ILE A 161 10.49 -4.88 3.95
CA ILE A 161 9.40 -5.59 4.63
C ILE A 161 9.70 -7.08 4.63
N ALA A 162 9.76 -7.66 5.83
CA ALA A 162 10.00 -9.09 6.02
C ALA A 162 8.92 -9.95 5.34
N VAL A 163 9.34 -11.15 4.90
CA VAL A 163 8.48 -12.19 4.33
C VAL A 163 8.02 -13.13 5.43
#